data_AF-A0A256WAM6-F1
#
_entry.id   AF-A0A256WAM6-F1
#
_cell.length_a   1.000
_cell.length_b   1.000
_cell.length_c   1.000
_cell.angle_alpha   90.00
_cell.angle_beta   90.00
_cell.angle_gamma   90.00
#
_symmetry.space_group_name_H-M   'P 1'
#
loop_
_entity.id
_entity.type
_entity.pdbx_description
1 polymer ?
#
loop_
_entity_poly.entity_id
_entity_poly.type
_entity_poly.pdbx_seq_one_letter_code
_entity_poly.pdbx_strand_id
1 'polypeptide(L)'
;TAIEVEGWPTLGFDLPMTAGWSLMPVWSYDVIYSADLFADLISEGKLIAVFSVDYSGMIWPAYGINTLEFIVPGAAYLVALTEGATLSFDVDPADAMAASFVPYPANVTSWNDVTMTGDQHNIAITASALSGLQVGDVIGAFNQYGAIAGMVEVTNLKQNTAIRVYGDNFATQKTDGFISGDVMTFKVYRDGEIIDVAATFDANMPNTNVFTKEGLSAITELKAGVTSITDPTTNMSVNLYPNPATDLVNIQTNFEISNLKVVNYVGQVVFDRDTDQMTYQINTGNFGSGMYFVQIESADGTVITKRLTVN
;
A
#
# COMPACT_ATOMS: atom_id res chain seq x y z
N THR A 1 -50.35 9.77 34.92
CA THR A 1 -50.42 10.30 33.53
C THR A 1 -49.25 9.70 32.80
N ALA A 2 -49.49 8.72 31.93
CA ALA A 2 -48.42 8.13 31.13
C ALA A 2 -48.03 9.14 30.04
N ILE A 3 -46.72 9.30 29.81
CA ILE A 3 -46.23 10.08 28.68
C ILE A 3 -46.33 9.16 27.47
N GLU A 4 -47.27 9.44 26.57
CA GLU A 4 -47.27 8.85 25.24
C GLU A 4 -46.25 9.62 24.40
N VAL A 5 -45.21 8.93 23.97
CA VAL A 5 -44.26 9.43 22.97
C VAL A 5 -44.71 8.87 21.63
N GLU A 6 -45.31 9.71 20.80
CA GLU A 6 -45.65 9.35 19.42
C GLU A 6 -44.41 9.55 18.56
N GLY A 7 -43.77 8.45 18.15
CA GLY A 7 -42.70 8.45 17.16
C GLY A 7 -43.30 8.53 15.76
N TRP A 8 -42.76 9.40 14.92
CA TRP A 8 -43.09 9.40 13.49
C TRP A 8 -42.53 8.12 12.86
N PRO A 9 -43.25 7.45 11.94
CA PRO A 9 -42.67 6.35 11.20
C PRO A 9 -41.41 6.85 10.48
N THR A 10 -40.40 5.99 10.43
CA THR A 10 -39.21 6.20 9.59
C THR A 10 -39.65 6.53 8.17
N LEU A 11 -38.83 7.27 7.42
CA LEU A 11 -39.11 7.77 6.07
C LEU A 11 -39.29 6.67 4.98
N GLY A 12 -39.68 5.45 5.37
CA GLY A 12 -39.63 4.22 4.59
C GLY A 12 -38.39 3.38 4.92
N PHE A 13 -38.23 2.27 4.20
CA PHE A 13 -37.04 1.43 4.25
C PHE A 13 -36.04 1.78 3.13
N ASP A 14 -36.46 2.58 2.16
CA ASP A 14 -35.71 2.88 0.95
C ASP A 14 -34.87 4.14 1.09
N LEU A 15 -33.55 3.99 1.02
CA LEU A 15 -32.57 5.07 1.02
C LEU A 15 -32.04 5.30 -0.41
N PRO A 16 -32.44 6.38 -1.10
CA PRO A 16 -31.85 6.74 -2.39
C PRO A 16 -30.42 7.25 -2.21
N MET A 17 -29.50 6.74 -3.03
CA MET A 17 -28.07 7.06 -3.00
C MET A 17 -27.60 7.49 -4.39
N THR A 18 -26.69 8.45 -4.43
CA THR A 18 -26.08 8.94 -5.67
C THR A 18 -24.86 8.11 -6.05
N ALA A 19 -24.46 8.19 -7.33
CA ALA A 19 -23.17 7.68 -7.77
C ALA A 19 -22.01 8.33 -6.98
N GLY A 20 -20.92 7.61 -6.79
CA GLY A 20 -19.77 8.04 -6.00
C GLY A 20 -19.97 7.85 -4.50
N TRP A 21 -19.21 8.60 -3.71
CA TRP A 21 -19.19 8.49 -2.25
C TRP A 21 -20.41 9.15 -1.60
N SER A 22 -21.08 8.41 -0.71
CA SER A 22 -22.16 8.89 0.14
C SER A 22 -21.94 8.45 1.59
N LEU A 23 -22.23 9.34 2.54
CA LEU A 23 -22.33 8.94 3.95
C LEU A 23 -23.71 8.33 4.18
N MET A 24 -23.74 7.04 4.49
CA MET A 24 -24.93 6.24 4.73
C MET A 24 -25.20 6.14 6.25
N PRO A 25 -26.27 6.76 6.75
CA PRO A 25 -26.77 6.47 8.10
C PRO A 25 -27.44 5.08 8.13
N VAL A 26 -27.59 4.50 9.31
CA VAL A 26 -28.34 3.25 9.47
C VAL A 26 -29.82 3.55 9.68
N TRP A 27 -30.66 3.14 8.74
CA TRP A 27 -32.13 3.27 8.81
C TRP A 27 -32.80 1.99 9.30
N SER A 28 -32.20 1.38 10.32
CA SER A 28 -32.74 0.21 11.03
C SER A 28 -32.67 0.45 12.54
N TYR A 29 -33.65 -0.09 13.27
CA TYR A 29 -33.62 -0.14 14.73
C TYR A 29 -32.80 -1.33 15.26
N ASP A 30 -32.68 -2.37 14.44
CA ASP A 30 -31.98 -3.61 14.75
C ASP A 30 -30.66 -3.69 13.99
N VAL A 31 -29.72 -4.48 14.52
CA VAL A 31 -28.52 -4.88 13.80
C VAL A 31 -28.95 -5.74 12.61
N ILE A 32 -28.37 -5.52 11.44
CA ILE A 32 -28.63 -6.31 10.22
C ILE A 32 -27.32 -6.82 9.63
N TYR A 33 -27.38 -7.92 8.89
CA TYR A 33 -26.21 -8.42 8.15
C TYR A 33 -25.91 -7.48 6.99
N SER A 34 -24.63 -7.12 6.84
CA SER A 34 -24.18 -6.29 5.72
C SER A 34 -24.37 -7.01 4.38
N ALA A 35 -24.24 -8.34 4.37
CA ALA A 35 -24.41 -9.18 3.21
C ALA A 35 -25.83 -9.07 2.63
N ASP A 36 -26.84 -8.99 3.49
CA ASP A 36 -28.24 -8.89 3.08
C ASP A 36 -28.55 -7.47 2.58
N LEU A 37 -28.10 -6.44 3.32
CA LEU A 37 -28.31 -5.05 2.94
C LEU A 37 -27.71 -4.73 1.56
N PHE A 38 -26.51 -5.23 1.28
CA PHE A 38 -25.77 -4.92 0.05
C PHE A 38 -25.89 -5.97 -1.05
N ALA A 39 -26.69 -7.04 -0.86
CA ALA A 39 -26.79 -8.17 -1.79
C ALA A 39 -27.10 -7.73 -3.23
N ASP A 40 -28.15 -6.91 -3.39
CA ASP A 40 -28.59 -6.44 -4.71
C ASP A 40 -27.52 -5.58 -5.38
N LEU A 41 -26.96 -4.61 -4.64
CA LEU A 41 -25.91 -3.72 -5.17
C LEU A 41 -24.64 -4.48 -5.56
N ILE A 42 -24.30 -5.56 -4.85
CA ILE A 42 -23.18 -6.43 -5.21
C ILE A 42 -23.53 -7.25 -6.47
N SER A 43 -24.71 -7.87 -6.51
CA SER A 43 -25.13 -8.73 -7.62
C SER A 43 -25.27 -7.97 -8.94
N GLU A 44 -25.67 -6.70 -8.87
CA GLU A 44 -25.82 -5.79 -10.01
C GLU A 44 -24.50 -5.09 -10.39
N GLY A 45 -23.41 -5.30 -9.63
CA GLY A 45 -22.12 -4.66 -9.89
C GLY A 45 -22.13 -3.14 -9.63
N LYS A 46 -23.07 -2.66 -8.80
CA LYS A 46 -23.22 -1.24 -8.45
C LYS A 46 -22.37 -0.81 -7.26
N LEU A 47 -22.02 -1.75 -6.38
CA LEU A 47 -21.21 -1.45 -5.20
C LEU A 47 -19.71 -1.43 -5.52
N ILE A 48 -19.06 -0.29 -5.27
CA ILE A 48 -17.59 -0.16 -5.34
C ILE A 48 -16.97 -0.60 -4.01
N ALA A 49 -17.38 0.03 -2.91
CA ALA A 49 -16.87 -0.25 -1.58
C ALA A 49 -17.80 0.28 -0.47
N VAL A 50 -17.67 -0.31 0.72
CA VAL A 50 -18.28 0.16 1.98
C VAL A 50 -17.20 0.22 3.04
N PHE A 51 -17.16 1.31 3.79
CA PHE A 51 -16.22 1.51 4.88
C PHE A 51 -16.97 1.98 6.12
N SER A 52 -16.76 1.31 7.25
CA SER A 52 -17.27 1.84 8.51
C SER A 52 -16.49 3.10 8.91
N VAL A 53 -17.21 4.10 9.45
CA VAL A 53 -16.63 5.39 9.87
C VAL A 53 -15.84 5.26 11.18
N ASP A 54 -16.16 4.25 11.99
CA ASP A 54 -15.36 3.87 13.17
C ASP A 54 -14.10 3.09 12.80
N TYR A 55 -13.90 2.84 11.50
CA TYR A 55 -12.78 2.20 10.83
C TYR A 55 -12.52 0.71 11.11
N SER A 56 -13.50 0.01 11.69
CA SER A 56 -13.43 -1.40 12.06
C SER A 56 -13.68 -2.39 10.92
N GLY A 57 -14.41 -2.00 9.86
CA GLY A 57 -14.86 -2.93 8.83
C GLY A 57 -14.91 -2.34 7.42
N MET A 58 -14.81 -3.23 6.43
CA MET A 58 -14.98 -2.87 5.03
C MET A 58 -15.59 -3.98 4.17
N ILE A 59 -16.21 -3.56 3.06
CA ILE A 59 -16.62 -4.40 1.93
C ILE A 59 -15.98 -3.83 0.68
N TRP A 60 -15.27 -4.65 -0.08
CA TRP A 60 -14.67 -4.27 -1.35
C TRP A 60 -14.78 -5.43 -2.34
N PRO A 61 -15.88 -5.51 -3.12
CA PRO A 61 -16.18 -6.69 -3.95
C PRO A 61 -15.10 -7.00 -4.99
N ALA A 62 -14.52 -5.98 -5.63
CA ALA A 62 -13.48 -6.14 -6.65
C ALA A 62 -12.24 -6.92 -6.15
N TYR A 63 -11.94 -6.83 -4.85
CA TYR A 63 -10.83 -7.53 -4.22
C TYR A 63 -11.28 -8.68 -3.31
N GLY A 64 -12.59 -8.99 -3.26
CA GLY A 64 -13.13 -10.05 -2.42
C GLY A 64 -12.91 -9.82 -0.92
N ILE A 65 -12.80 -8.55 -0.50
CA ILE A 65 -12.58 -8.18 0.89
C ILE A 65 -13.96 -7.96 1.53
N ASN A 66 -14.24 -8.69 2.60
CA ASN A 66 -15.45 -8.49 3.40
C ASN A 66 -15.12 -8.74 4.88
N THR A 67 -14.82 -7.67 5.60
CA THR A 67 -14.57 -7.68 7.05
C THR A 67 -15.70 -7.00 7.83
N LEU A 68 -16.64 -6.36 7.14
CA LEU A 68 -17.80 -5.74 7.73
C LEU A 68 -18.96 -6.72 7.73
N GLU A 69 -19.18 -7.43 8.83
CA GLU A 69 -20.26 -8.43 8.93
C GLU A 69 -21.63 -7.80 9.21
N PHE A 70 -21.67 -6.74 10.01
CA PHE A 70 -22.90 -6.14 10.54
C PHE A 70 -23.03 -4.66 10.24
N ILE A 71 -24.27 -4.22 10.07
CA ILE A 71 -24.66 -2.81 10.02
C ILE A 71 -25.38 -2.49 11.33
N VAL A 72 -24.81 -1.56 12.10
CA VAL A 72 -25.18 -1.31 13.49
C VAL A 72 -25.93 0.01 13.63
N PRO A 73 -27.15 0.02 14.21
CA PRO A 73 -27.88 1.25 14.49
C PRO A 73 -27.05 2.26 15.28
N GLY A 74 -27.11 3.54 14.87
CA GLY A 74 -26.32 4.63 15.47
C GLY A 74 -24.89 4.78 14.91
N ALA A 75 -24.42 3.84 14.08
CA ALA A 75 -23.20 4.00 13.30
C ALA A 75 -23.47 4.69 11.95
N ALA A 76 -22.39 4.99 11.23
CA ALA A 76 -22.44 5.48 9.85
C ALA A 76 -21.38 4.77 9.00
N TYR A 77 -21.65 4.68 7.71
CA TYR A 77 -20.81 3.98 6.75
C TYR A 77 -20.61 4.86 5.53
N LEU A 78 -19.39 4.90 5.01
CA LEU A 78 -19.10 5.53 3.73
C LEU A 78 -19.28 4.49 2.62
N VAL A 79 -20.16 4.77 1.66
CA VAL A 79 -20.53 3.85 0.58
C VAL A 79 -20.20 4.50 -0.75
N ALA A 80 -19.51 3.78 -1.63
CA ALA A 80 -19.24 4.19 -3.00
C ALA A 80 -20.05 3.35 -3.99
N LEU A 81 -20.78 4.01 -4.88
CA LEU A 81 -21.53 3.36 -5.95
C LEU A 81 -21.01 3.76 -7.34
N THR A 82 -21.10 2.86 -8.31
CA THR A 82 -20.77 3.15 -9.71
C THR A 82 -21.82 4.05 -10.37
N GLU A 83 -23.08 3.88 -9.98
CA GLU A 83 -24.23 4.69 -10.40
C GLU A 83 -25.23 4.86 -9.25
N GLY A 84 -26.19 5.78 -9.39
CA GLY A 84 -27.21 6.00 -8.36
C GLY A 84 -28.11 4.78 -8.21
N ALA A 85 -28.45 4.43 -6.96
CA ALA A 85 -29.28 3.27 -6.63
C ALA A 85 -30.15 3.55 -5.39
N THR A 86 -31.08 2.66 -5.10
CA THR A 86 -31.86 2.69 -3.85
C THR A 86 -31.42 1.50 -3.01
N LEU A 87 -31.07 1.77 -1.76
CA LEU A 87 -30.73 0.75 -0.76
C LEU A 87 -31.95 0.51 0.13
N SER A 88 -32.42 -0.73 0.21
CA SER A 88 -33.55 -1.08 1.07
C SER A 88 -33.07 -1.65 2.39
N PHE A 89 -33.53 -1.08 3.50
CA PHE A 89 -33.36 -1.59 4.86
C PHE A 89 -34.47 -2.58 5.27
N ASP A 90 -35.32 -3.00 4.32
CA ASP A 90 -36.33 -4.06 4.53
C ASP A 90 -35.64 -5.43 4.46
N VAL A 91 -34.77 -5.69 5.43
CA VAL A 91 -34.02 -6.94 5.59
C VAL A 91 -34.23 -7.50 7.00
N ASP A 92 -34.07 -8.81 7.14
CA ASP A 92 -34.24 -9.45 8.42
C ASP A 92 -33.20 -8.95 9.43
N PRO A 93 -33.59 -8.72 10.70
CA PRO A 93 -32.64 -8.40 11.75
C PRO A 93 -31.69 -9.58 11.98
N ALA A 94 -30.42 -9.27 12.22
CA ALA A 94 -29.45 -10.26 12.63
C ALA A 94 -29.78 -10.76 14.04
N ASP A 95 -29.73 -12.08 14.25
CA ASP A 95 -29.80 -12.68 15.59
C ASP A 95 -28.44 -12.54 16.32
N ALA A 96 -27.96 -11.31 16.40
CA ALA A 96 -26.65 -10.97 16.94
C ALA A 96 -26.73 -9.68 17.76
N MET A 97 -26.20 -9.75 18.98
CA MET A 97 -25.72 -8.54 19.67
C MET A 97 -24.42 -8.15 18.94
N ALA A 98 -24.49 -7.25 17.95
CA ALA A 98 -23.26 -6.72 17.36
C ALA A 98 -22.37 -6.20 18.48
N ALA A 99 -21.12 -6.66 18.52
CA ALA A 99 -20.15 -6.13 19.47
C ALA A 99 -20.07 -4.61 19.23
N SER A 100 -20.50 -3.82 20.22
CA SER A 100 -20.56 -2.36 20.10
C SER A 100 -19.18 -1.71 19.92
N PHE A 101 -18.11 -2.51 20.06
CA PHE A 101 -16.73 -2.11 19.89
C PHE A 101 -15.84 -3.34 19.64
N VAL A 102 -15.15 -3.37 18.50
CA VAL A 102 -14.02 -4.26 18.28
C VAL A 102 -12.76 -3.43 18.53
N PRO A 103 -12.00 -3.69 19.61
CA PRO A 103 -10.75 -2.97 19.83
C PRO A 103 -9.80 -3.24 18.67
N TYR A 104 -9.08 -2.19 18.23
CA TYR A 104 -8.00 -2.36 17.28
C TYR A 104 -6.97 -3.36 17.81
N PRO A 105 -6.38 -4.19 16.93
CA PRO A 105 -5.24 -5.01 17.32
C PRO A 105 -4.19 -4.14 17.99
N ALA A 106 -3.60 -4.64 19.08
CA ALA A 106 -2.52 -3.94 19.74
C ALA A 106 -1.36 -3.77 18.75
N ASN A 107 -0.74 -2.58 18.73
CA ASN A 107 0.45 -2.35 17.93
C ASN A 107 1.62 -3.18 18.50
N VAL A 108 2.02 -4.21 17.78
CA VAL A 108 3.12 -5.12 18.14
C VAL A 108 4.47 -4.69 17.54
N THR A 109 4.51 -3.56 16.85
CA THR A 109 5.70 -3.06 16.15
C THR A 109 6.50 -2.07 17.00
N SER A 110 7.70 -1.72 16.53
CA SER A 110 8.47 -0.60 17.09
C SER A 110 8.04 0.77 16.54
N TRP A 111 7.03 0.83 15.67
CA TRP A 111 6.51 2.08 15.12
C TRP A 111 5.55 2.76 16.08
N ASN A 112 5.36 4.08 15.88
CA ASN A 112 4.33 4.81 16.62
C ASN A 112 2.93 4.29 16.29
N ASP A 113 2.00 4.51 17.21
CA ASP A 113 0.58 4.25 16.93
C ASP A 113 0.08 5.16 15.80
N VAL A 114 -0.73 4.59 14.93
CA VAL A 114 -1.36 5.32 13.82
C VAL A 114 -2.47 6.19 14.39
N THR A 115 -2.39 7.49 14.09
CA THR A 115 -3.45 8.43 14.44
C THR A 115 -4.54 8.39 13.36
N MET A 116 -5.74 7.99 13.75
CA MET A 116 -6.88 7.90 12.86
C MET A 116 -7.50 9.28 12.69
N THR A 117 -7.52 9.79 11.47
CA THR A 117 -8.08 11.10 11.12
C THR A 117 -9.28 10.95 10.19
N GLY A 118 -9.97 12.08 9.93
CA GLY A 118 -11.19 12.07 9.11
C GLY A 118 -10.95 11.82 7.62
N ASP A 119 -9.74 12.05 7.12
CA ASP A 119 -9.38 11.84 5.71
C ASP A 119 -8.70 10.49 5.57
N GLN A 120 -9.12 9.68 4.60
CA GLN A 120 -8.59 8.34 4.42
C GLN A 120 -8.26 8.05 2.95
N HIS A 121 -7.38 7.07 2.75
CA HIS A 121 -7.16 6.41 1.48
C HIS A 121 -7.08 4.91 1.76
N ASN A 122 -7.81 4.11 1.00
CA ASN A 122 -7.92 2.67 1.21
C ASN A 122 -7.14 1.93 0.12
N ILE A 123 -6.27 1.02 0.54
CA ILE A 123 -5.37 0.30 -0.35
C ILE A 123 -5.60 -1.19 -0.17
N ALA A 124 -6.11 -1.87 -1.20
CA ALA A 124 -6.15 -3.33 -1.20
C ALA A 124 -4.72 -3.89 -1.34
N ILE A 125 -4.41 -4.98 -0.65
CA ILE A 125 -3.14 -5.69 -0.75
C ILE A 125 -3.47 -7.10 -1.20
N THR A 126 -3.11 -7.40 -2.45
CA THR A 126 -3.48 -8.68 -3.07
C THR A 126 -2.71 -9.84 -2.46
N ALA A 127 -3.26 -11.06 -2.53
CA ALA A 127 -2.57 -12.28 -2.13
C ALA A 127 -1.21 -12.46 -2.87
N SER A 128 -1.11 -11.98 -4.11
CA SER A 128 0.14 -11.92 -4.87
C SER A 128 1.18 -11.02 -4.18
N ALA A 129 0.78 -9.83 -3.72
CA ALA A 129 1.64 -8.93 -2.96
C ALA A 129 2.08 -9.52 -1.62
N LEU A 130 1.22 -10.33 -0.99
CA LEU A 130 1.52 -11.01 0.27
C LEU A 130 2.42 -12.24 0.10
N SER A 131 2.64 -12.74 -1.12
CA SER A 131 3.31 -14.04 -1.35
C SER A 131 4.76 -14.13 -0.82
N GLY A 132 5.46 -13.00 -0.70
CA GLY A 132 6.80 -12.91 -0.11
C GLY A 132 6.82 -12.65 1.40
N LEU A 133 5.65 -12.54 2.04
CA LEU A 133 5.47 -12.24 3.45
C LEU A 133 5.16 -13.49 4.27
N GLN A 134 5.10 -13.31 5.59
CA GLN A 134 4.78 -14.33 6.57
C GLN A 134 3.57 -13.89 7.40
N VAL A 135 2.81 -14.85 7.93
CA VAL A 135 1.74 -14.53 8.89
C VAL A 135 2.37 -13.91 10.14
N GLY A 136 1.82 -12.78 10.59
CA GLY A 136 2.36 -11.97 11.69
C GLY A 136 3.24 -10.80 11.23
N ASP A 137 3.62 -10.73 9.95
CA ASP A 137 4.24 -9.52 9.41
C ASP A 137 3.27 -8.33 9.50
N VAL A 138 3.79 -7.14 9.77
CA VAL A 138 2.98 -5.91 9.75
C VAL A 138 3.43 -5.01 8.61
N ILE A 139 2.51 -4.62 7.73
CA ILE A 139 2.75 -3.69 6.64
C ILE A 139 2.39 -2.29 7.14
N GLY A 140 3.33 -1.35 7.07
CA GLY A 140 3.13 0.05 7.44
C GLY A 140 3.23 0.98 6.23
N ALA A 141 2.40 2.03 6.20
CA ALA A 141 2.46 3.11 5.23
C ALA A 141 3.04 4.38 5.86
N PHE A 142 4.00 4.99 5.18
CA PHE A 142 4.80 6.11 5.69
C PHE A 142 4.77 7.29 4.73
N ASN A 143 4.66 8.50 5.31
CA ASN A 143 4.79 9.74 4.58
C ASN A 143 6.27 10.11 4.32
N GLN A 144 6.50 11.18 3.57
CA GLN A 144 7.83 11.66 3.21
C GLN A 144 8.72 12.07 4.41
N TYR A 145 8.13 12.28 5.59
CA TYR A 145 8.84 12.59 6.82
C TYR A 145 9.16 11.34 7.65
N GLY A 146 8.77 10.15 7.18
CA GLY A 146 8.94 8.89 7.88
C GLY A 146 7.91 8.65 8.99
N ALA A 147 6.84 9.44 9.06
CA ALA A 147 5.75 9.20 9.99
C ALA A 147 4.82 8.11 9.45
N ILE A 148 4.46 7.16 10.31
CA ILE A 148 3.50 6.11 9.98
C ILE A 148 2.07 6.65 10.04
N ALA A 149 1.30 6.36 9.00
CA ALA A 149 -0.06 6.87 8.84
C ALA A 149 -1.06 5.76 8.44
N GLY A 150 -0.63 4.50 8.48
CA GLY A 150 -1.48 3.33 8.32
C GLY A 150 -0.69 2.07 8.63
N MET A 151 -1.35 1.04 9.15
CA MET A 151 -0.74 -0.28 9.33
C MET A 151 -1.77 -1.40 9.22
N VAL A 152 -1.32 -2.58 8.82
CA VAL A 152 -2.13 -3.80 8.82
C VAL A 152 -1.26 -5.03 9.10
N GLU A 153 -1.73 -5.92 9.97
CA GLU A 153 -1.10 -7.22 10.21
C GLU A 153 -1.54 -8.23 9.14
N VAL A 154 -0.58 -9.00 8.64
CA VAL A 154 -0.81 -10.09 7.70
C VAL A 154 -1.26 -11.33 8.47
N THR A 155 -2.55 -11.62 8.43
CA THR A 155 -3.14 -12.79 9.11
C THR A 155 -3.36 -13.98 8.17
N ASN A 156 -3.45 -13.74 6.86
CA ASN A 156 -3.66 -14.76 5.84
C ASN A 156 -3.00 -14.39 4.51
N LEU A 157 -2.06 -15.22 4.04
CA LEU A 157 -1.32 -14.99 2.79
C LEU A 157 -2.10 -15.35 1.52
N LYS A 158 -3.23 -16.05 1.66
CA LYS A 158 -4.03 -16.55 0.53
C LYS A 158 -5.25 -15.69 0.21
N GLN A 159 -5.51 -14.68 1.03
CA GLN A 159 -6.65 -13.78 0.88
C GLN A 159 -6.12 -12.36 0.71
N ASN A 160 -6.80 -11.58 -0.12
CA ASN A 160 -6.52 -10.15 -0.18
C ASN A 160 -6.88 -9.54 1.18
N THR A 161 -6.08 -8.57 1.60
CA THR A 161 -6.37 -7.72 2.76
C THR A 161 -6.41 -6.27 2.30
N ALA A 162 -6.60 -5.33 3.21
CA ALA A 162 -6.48 -3.91 2.92
C ALA A 162 -5.84 -3.16 4.08
N ILE A 163 -5.11 -2.11 3.73
CA ILE A 163 -4.61 -1.11 4.66
C ILE A 163 -5.37 0.19 4.43
N ARG A 164 -5.83 0.78 5.53
CA ARG A 164 -6.33 2.15 5.54
C ARG A 164 -5.19 3.07 5.95
N VAL A 165 -5.00 4.14 5.19
CA VAL A 165 -4.02 5.18 5.52
C VAL A 165 -4.73 6.51 5.72
N TYR A 166 -4.22 7.32 6.64
CA TYR A 166 -4.92 8.50 7.16
C TYR A 166 -4.22 9.79 6.76
N GLY A 167 -5.04 10.79 6.44
CA GLY A 167 -4.59 12.13 6.11
C GLY A 167 -4.09 12.89 7.35
N ASP A 168 -3.34 13.96 7.12
CA ASP A 168 -2.85 14.81 8.20
C ASP A 168 -3.99 15.61 8.83
N ASN A 169 -3.93 15.80 10.15
CA ASN A 169 -4.86 16.68 10.85
C ASN A 169 -4.26 18.09 10.91
N PHE A 170 -4.63 18.93 9.95
CA PHE A 170 -4.17 20.33 9.83
C PHE A 170 -4.43 21.20 11.06
N ALA A 171 -5.31 20.78 11.97
CA ALA A 171 -5.57 21.47 13.23
C ALA A 171 -4.49 21.23 14.30
N THR A 172 -3.54 20.34 14.04
CA THR A 172 -2.42 20.02 14.95
C THR A 172 -1.10 20.58 14.41
N GLN A 173 -0.15 20.88 15.30
CA GLN A 173 1.20 21.34 14.90
C GLN A 173 2.11 20.20 14.40
N LYS A 174 1.64 18.94 14.48
CA LYS A 174 2.40 17.74 14.19
C LYS A 174 1.85 17.13 12.92
N THR A 175 2.71 16.95 11.91
CA THR A 175 2.33 16.24 10.69
C THR A 175 2.32 14.74 10.99
N ASP A 176 1.13 14.19 11.17
CA ASP A 176 0.89 12.81 11.63
C ASP A 176 0.23 11.93 10.57
N GLY A 177 -0.10 12.49 9.41
CA GLY A 177 -0.70 11.78 8.29
C GLY A 177 -0.16 12.24 6.94
N PHE A 178 -0.94 11.98 5.91
CA PHE A 178 -0.67 12.41 4.54
C PHE A 178 -1.41 13.69 4.15
N ILE A 179 -0.77 14.57 3.41
CA ILE A 179 -1.44 15.64 2.66
C ILE A 179 -1.79 15.10 1.27
N SER A 180 -2.92 15.52 0.70
CA SER A 180 -3.28 15.11 -0.68
C SER A 180 -2.14 15.47 -1.65
N GLY A 181 -1.69 14.48 -2.43
CA GLY A 181 -0.53 14.59 -3.30
C GLY A 181 0.77 14.00 -2.73
N ASP A 182 0.82 13.68 -1.43
CA ASP A 182 1.98 13.02 -0.83
C ASP A 182 2.18 11.62 -1.38
N VAL A 183 3.45 11.24 -1.57
CA VAL A 183 3.82 9.88 -1.96
C VAL A 183 3.80 8.97 -0.73
N MET A 184 3.06 7.86 -0.86
CA MET A 184 3.00 6.78 0.12
C MET A 184 4.16 5.81 -0.11
N THR A 185 4.91 5.54 0.96
CA THR A 185 5.97 4.52 0.98
C THR A 185 5.63 3.41 1.96
N PHE A 186 6.18 2.21 1.76
CA PHE A 186 5.78 1.03 2.52
C PHE A 186 6.98 0.34 3.16
N LYS A 187 6.77 -0.19 4.36
CA LYS A 187 7.74 -1.04 5.07
C LYS A 187 7.02 -2.23 5.66
N VAL A 188 7.77 -3.31 5.87
CA VAL A 188 7.31 -4.49 6.58
C VAL A 188 8.08 -4.61 7.89
N TYR A 189 7.36 -4.84 8.98
CA TYR A 189 7.93 -5.20 10.27
C TYR A 189 7.83 -6.72 10.46
N ARG A 190 8.96 -7.36 10.75
CA ARG A 190 9.06 -8.81 11.00
C ARG A 190 10.02 -9.05 12.15
N ASP A 191 9.53 -9.64 13.24
CA ASP A 191 10.35 -10.08 14.38
C ASP A 191 11.35 -9.05 14.92
N GLY A 192 10.98 -7.76 14.93
CA GLY A 192 11.85 -6.67 15.38
C GLY A 192 12.69 -6.01 14.27
N GLU A 193 12.69 -6.55 13.07
CA GLU A 193 13.36 -5.99 11.90
C GLU A 193 12.39 -5.17 11.04
N ILE A 194 12.89 -4.07 10.48
CA ILE A 194 12.17 -3.23 9.53
C ILE A 194 12.77 -3.45 8.14
N ILE A 195 11.92 -3.86 7.20
CA ILE A 195 12.28 -4.17 5.82
C ILE A 195 11.63 -3.12 4.92
N ASP A 196 12.43 -2.34 4.21
CA ASP A 196 11.92 -1.44 3.17
C ASP A 196 11.42 -2.28 1.97
N VAL A 197 10.21 -1.97 1.49
CA VAL A 197 9.58 -2.65 0.37
C VAL A 197 9.12 -1.64 -0.69
N ALA A 198 9.33 -1.98 -1.96
CA ALA A 198 8.70 -1.28 -3.06
C ALA A 198 7.34 -1.93 -3.38
N ALA A 199 6.32 -1.10 -3.50
CA ALA A 199 4.98 -1.51 -3.87
C ALA A 199 4.72 -1.26 -5.36
N THR A 200 4.27 -2.30 -6.06
CA THR A 200 3.70 -2.17 -7.41
C THR A 200 2.19 -2.00 -7.28
N PHE A 201 1.63 -1.02 -7.97
CA PHE A 201 0.20 -0.68 -7.90
C PHE A 201 -0.57 -1.19 -9.12
N ASP A 202 -1.84 -1.54 -8.92
CA ASP A 202 -2.78 -1.85 -10.00
C ASP A 202 -3.13 -0.58 -10.78
N ALA A 203 -2.80 -0.56 -12.07
CA ALA A 203 -3.05 0.60 -12.94
C ALA A 203 -4.53 0.80 -13.29
N ASN A 204 -5.40 -0.19 -13.02
CA ASN A 204 -6.85 -0.05 -13.24
C ASN A 204 -7.55 0.67 -12.08
N MET A 205 -6.84 0.92 -10.98
CA MET A 205 -7.36 1.64 -9.84
C MET A 205 -7.35 3.16 -10.07
N PRO A 206 -8.29 3.91 -9.45
CA PRO A 206 -8.31 5.37 -9.57
C PRO A 206 -7.03 6.05 -9.09
N ASN A 207 -6.32 5.45 -8.14
CA ASN A 207 -5.10 5.98 -7.56
C ASN A 207 -4.00 4.92 -7.47
N THR A 208 -2.75 5.37 -7.34
CA THR A 208 -1.56 4.53 -7.12
C THR A 208 -0.86 4.89 -5.80
N ASN A 209 0.44 5.21 -5.81
CA ASN A 209 1.21 5.52 -4.61
C ASN A 209 1.03 6.96 -4.11
N VAL A 210 0.03 7.71 -4.60
CA VAL A 210 -0.21 9.10 -4.21
C VAL A 210 -1.45 9.20 -3.34
N PHE A 211 -1.28 9.73 -2.14
CA PHE A 211 -2.39 9.93 -1.21
C PHE A 211 -3.40 10.91 -1.82
N THR A 212 -4.67 10.52 -1.77
CA THR A 212 -5.83 11.27 -2.26
C THR A 212 -6.94 10.99 -1.27
N LYS A 213 -7.67 12.03 -0.85
CA LYS A 213 -8.80 11.90 0.07
C LYS A 213 -9.89 11.01 -0.54
N GLU A 214 -10.37 10.04 0.24
CA GLU A 214 -11.25 8.93 -0.19
C GLU A 214 -10.70 8.16 -1.39
N GLY A 215 -9.38 8.15 -1.53
CA GLY A 215 -8.68 7.48 -2.61
C GLY A 215 -8.73 5.96 -2.48
N LEU A 216 -8.68 5.30 -3.63
CA LEU A 216 -8.68 3.85 -3.74
C LEU A 216 -7.49 3.40 -4.57
N SER A 217 -6.68 2.52 -3.98
CA SER A 217 -5.53 1.89 -4.63
C SER A 217 -5.50 0.40 -4.38
N ALA A 218 -4.64 -0.30 -5.12
CA ALA A 218 -4.33 -1.68 -4.83
C ALA A 218 -2.86 -1.99 -5.10
N ILE A 219 -2.24 -2.74 -4.20
CA ILE A 219 -0.87 -3.24 -4.30
C ILE A 219 -0.91 -4.68 -4.82
N THR A 220 -0.26 -4.90 -5.96
CA THR A 220 -0.18 -6.19 -6.66
C THR A 220 1.11 -6.94 -6.36
N GLU A 221 2.15 -6.24 -5.93
CA GLU A 221 3.45 -6.81 -5.55
C GLU A 221 4.12 -5.98 -4.45
N LEU A 222 4.79 -6.65 -3.50
CA LEU A 222 5.70 -6.04 -2.52
C LEU A 222 7.08 -6.69 -2.65
N LYS A 223 8.10 -5.90 -2.98
CA LYS A 223 9.47 -6.39 -3.18
C LYS A 223 10.42 -5.78 -2.16
N ALA A 224 11.04 -6.64 -1.35
CA ALA A 224 12.05 -6.22 -0.38
C ALA A 224 13.32 -5.70 -1.06
N GLY A 225 13.95 -4.69 -0.45
CA GLY A 225 15.30 -4.26 -0.82
C GLY A 225 15.39 -3.35 -2.05
N VAL A 226 14.29 -2.68 -2.40
CA VAL A 226 14.31 -1.60 -3.40
C VAL A 226 14.07 -0.29 -2.65
N THR A 227 15.15 0.44 -2.35
CA THR A 227 15.06 1.81 -1.85
C THR A 227 14.29 2.64 -2.88
N SER A 228 13.17 3.23 -2.47
CA SER A 228 12.30 4.04 -3.32
C SER A 228 13.05 5.21 -3.97
N ILE A 229 13.41 5.04 -5.23
CA ILE A 229 13.40 6.07 -6.28
C ILE A 229 12.99 5.29 -7.53
N THR A 230 12.05 5.82 -8.31
CA THR A 230 11.75 5.33 -9.67
C THR A 230 13.05 5.16 -10.45
N ASP A 231 13.55 3.92 -10.49
CA ASP A 231 14.75 3.56 -11.21
C ASP A 231 14.32 2.69 -12.41
N PRO A 232 14.53 3.13 -13.67
CA PRO A 232 14.32 2.30 -14.85
C PRO A 232 15.15 0.99 -14.82
N THR A 233 16.01 0.82 -13.81
CA THR A 233 16.84 -0.36 -13.55
C THR A 233 16.11 -1.50 -12.84
N THR A 234 14.80 -1.40 -12.55
CA THR A 234 14.03 -2.44 -11.82
C THR A 234 14.09 -3.83 -12.46
N ASN A 235 14.37 -3.92 -13.76
CA ASN A 235 14.61 -5.16 -14.52
C ASN A 235 16.08 -5.36 -14.95
N MET A 236 16.99 -4.47 -14.53
CA MET A 236 18.41 -4.51 -14.88
C MET A 236 19.24 -4.99 -13.69
N SER A 237 19.85 -6.16 -13.83
CA SER A 237 20.74 -6.76 -12.83
C SER A 237 22.19 -6.59 -13.25
N VAL A 238 23.05 -6.27 -12.29
CA VAL A 238 24.49 -6.09 -12.49
C VAL A 238 25.22 -6.74 -11.31
N ASN A 239 26.09 -7.70 -11.61
CA ASN A 239 26.93 -8.44 -10.67
C ASN A 239 28.41 -8.15 -10.93
N LEU A 240 29.17 -7.85 -9.87
CA LEU A 240 30.62 -7.62 -9.93
C LEU A 240 31.32 -8.65 -9.04
N TYR A 241 32.20 -9.46 -9.61
CA TYR A 241 32.94 -10.47 -8.85
C TYR A 241 34.33 -10.79 -9.44
N PRO A 242 35.35 -11.04 -8.58
CA PRO A 242 35.31 -10.88 -7.12
C PRO A 242 35.27 -9.39 -6.72
N ASN A 243 34.68 -9.10 -5.56
CA ASN A 243 34.74 -7.79 -4.91
C ASN A 243 34.88 -8.03 -3.40
N PRO A 244 36.04 -7.76 -2.77
CA PRO A 244 37.19 -7.03 -3.33
C PRO A 244 37.92 -7.76 -4.47
N ALA A 245 38.41 -7.01 -5.45
CA ALA A 245 39.21 -7.49 -6.57
C ALA A 245 40.72 -7.29 -6.28
N THR A 246 41.55 -8.22 -6.75
CA THR A 246 43.02 -8.06 -6.76
C THR A 246 43.48 -7.73 -8.19
N ASP A 247 43.40 -8.69 -9.11
CA ASP A 247 43.95 -8.51 -10.47
C ASP A 247 42.88 -8.30 -11.53
N LEU A 248 41.66 -8.80 -11.28
CA LEU A 248 40.55 -8.73 -12.23
C LEU A 248 39.21 -8.64 -11.51
N VAL A 249 38.25 -8.01 -12.18
CA VAL A 249 36.84 -8.04 -11.83
C VAL A 249 36.02 -8.40 -13.07
N ASN A 250 35.07 -9.32 -12.89
CA ASN A 250 34.08 -9.66 -13.91
C ASN A 250 32.81 -8.89 -13.63
N ILE A 251 32.24 -8.33 -14.69
CA ILE A 251 30.95 -7.65 -14.70
C ILE A 251 30.01 -8.54 -15.50
N GLN A 252 28.88 -8.91 -14.88
CA GLN A 252 27.83 -9.67 -15.53
C GLN A 252 26.51 -8.91 -15.39
N THR A 253 25.79 -8.78 -16.49
CA THR A 253 24.51 -8.09 -16.57
C THR A 253 23.47 -8.93 -17.30
N ASN A 254 22.19 -8.56 -17.21
CA ASN A 254 21.11 -9.15 -18.01
C ASN A 254 20.68 -8.26 -19.19
N PHE A 255 21.51 -7.28 -19.58
CA PHE A 255 21.27 -6.33 -20.66
C PHE A 255 22.59 -6.06 -21.41
N GLU A 256 22.53 -5.54 -22.63
CA GLU A 256 23.74 -5.13 -23.35
C GLU A 256 24.30 -3.84 -22.75
N ILE A 257 25.54 -3.91 -22.28
CA ILE A 257 26.26 -2.74 -21.78
C ILE A 257 26.68 -1.92 -22.99
N SER A 258 26.41 -0.61 -23.02
CA SER A 258 26.85 0.33 -24.06
C SER A 258 28.17 1.01 -23.70
N ASN A 259 28.35 1.39 -22.43
CA ASN A 259 29.59 1.98 -21.90
C ASN A 259 29.91 1.47 -20.49
N LEU A 260 31.20 1.25 -20.23
CA LEU A 260 31.77 0.96 -18.92
C LEU A 260 32.77 2.03 -18.53
N LYS A 261 32.50 2.69 -17.41
CA LYS A 261 33.38 3.71 -16.84
C LYS A 261 33.72 3.36 -15.40
N VAL A 262 35.00 3.42 -15.04
CA VAL A 262 35.46 3.25 -13.65
C VAL A 262 36.06 4.55 -13.17
N VAL A 263 35.58 5.02 -12.01
CA VAL A 263 35.97 6.28 -11.39
C VAL A 263 36.54 6.02 -10.01
N ASN A 264 37.67 6.65 -9.65
CA ASN A 264 38.22 6.55 -8.30
C ASN A 264 37.48 7.45 -7.29
N TYR A 265 37.81 7.34 -6.01
CA TYR A 265 37.19 8.14 -4.94
C TYR A 265 37.41 9.67 -5.06
N VAL A 266 38.34 10.12 -5.91
CA VAL A 266 38.61 11.54 -6.19
C VAL A 266 37.83 12.02 -7.43
N GLY A 267 37.04 11.15 -8.07
CA GLY A 267 36.26 11.48 -9.26
C GLY A 267 37.04 11.38 -10.58
N GLN A 268 38.26 10.85 -10.58
CA GLN A 268 39.04 10.65 -11.81
C GLN A 268 38.62 9.36 -12.50
N VAL A 269 38.39 9.44 -13.82
CA VAL A 269 38.11 8.28 -14.67
C VAL A 269 39.40 7.51 -14.90
N VAL A 270 39.44 6.24 -14.47
CA VAL A 270 40.60 5.34 -14.61
C VAL A 270 40.39 4.27 -15.67
N PHE A 271 39.14 4.08 -16.12
CA PHE A 271 38.77 3.18 -17.20
C PHE A 271 37.53 3.71 -17.91
N ASP A 272 37.51 3.66 -19.24
CA ASP A 272 36.37 4.06 -20.08
C ASP A 272 36.39 3.28 -21.39
N ARG A 273 35.35 2.47 -21.62
CA ARG A 273 35.23 1.61 -22.79
C ARG A 273 33.77 1.40 -23.18
N ASP A 274 33.50 1.58 -24.47
CA ASP A 274 32.28 1.12 -25.10
C ASP A 274 32.34 -0.39 -25.36
N THR A 275 31.21 -1.06 -25.20
CA THR A 275 31.04 -2.48 -25.52
C THR A 275 29.59 -2.70 -25.92
N ASP A 276 29.25 -3.89 -26.41
CA ASP A 276 27.88 -4.33 -26.69
C ASP A 276 27.68 -5.74 -26.09
N GLN A 277 28.38 -6.03 -24.98
CA GLN A 277 28.42 -7.34 -24.36
C GLN A 277 27.68 -7.31 -23.02
N MET A 278 26.99 -8.41 -22.68
CA MET A 278 26.35 -8.56 -21.37
C MET A 278 27.35 -8.91 -20.26
N THR A 279 28.56 -9.34 -20.64
CA THR A 279 29.65 -9.68 -19.72
C THR A 279 30.94 -8.99 -20.15
N TYR A 280 31.69 -8.44 -19.19
CA TYR A 280 32.97 -7.80 -19.44
C TYR A 280 33.95 -8.07 -18.30
N GLN A 281 35.24 -8.22 -18.60
CA GLN A 281 36.29 -8.39 -17.60
C GLN A 281 37.23 -7.18 -17.62
N ILE A 282 37.40 -6.55 -16.46
CA ILE A 282 38.33 -5.43 -16.28
C ILE A 282 39.55 -5.94 -15.52
N ASN A 283 40.74 -5.65 -16.05
CA ASN A 283 42.01 -5.87 -15.34
C ASN A 283 42.23 -4.72 -14.34
N THR A 284 42.22 -5.05 -13.05
CA THR A 284 42.40 -4.12 -11.93
C THR A 284 43.83 -4.11 -11.41
N GLY A 285 44.75 -4.91 -11.95
CA GLY A 285 46.12 -5.03 -11.42
C GLY A 285 46.97 -3.75 -11.50
N ASN A 286 46.54 -2.77 -12.32
CA ASN A 286 47.16 -1.44 -12.39
C ASN A 286 46.42 -0.38 -11.55
N PHE A 287 45.35 -0.76 -10.84
CA PHE A 287 44.60 0.16 -9.99
C PHE A 287 45.26 0.18 -8.61
N GLY A 288 45.32 1.34 -7.97
CA GLY A 288 45.79 1.42 -6.58
C GLY A 288 44.75 0.82 -5.64
N SER A 289 45.19 0.25 -4.53
CA SER A 289 44.28 -0.25 -3.49
C SER A 289 43.34 0.86 -3.02
N GLY A 290 42.04 0.59 -2.99
CA GLY A 290 41.05 1.60 -2.63
C GLY A 290 39.65 1.35 -3.18
N MET A 291 38.80 2.37 -3.06
CA MET A 291 37.41 2.34 -3.49
C MET A 291 37.25 2.98 -4.86
N TYR A 292 36.48 2.31 -5.71
CA TYR A 292 36.12 2.74 -7.06
C TYR A 292 34.61 2.64 -7.27
N PHE A 293 34.09 3.43 -8.20
CA PHE A 293 32.73 3.38 -8.70
C PHE A 293 32.76 2.91 -10.14
N VAL A 294 32.06 1.81 -10.43
CA VAL A 294 31.86 1.29 -11.78
C VAL A 294 30.49 1.78 -12.24
N GLN A 295 30.47 2.57 -13.30
CA GLN A 295 29.29 3.04 -13.99
C GLN A 295 29.09 2.18 -15.25
N ILE A 296 27.90 1.58 -15.36
CA ILE A 296 27.50 0.67 -16.43
C ILE A 296 26.31 1.30 -17.13
N GLU A 297 26.49 1.73 -18.36
CA GLU A 297 25.43 2.31 -19.19
C GLU A 297 24.80 1.23 -20.09
N SER A 298 23.49 1.27 -20.28
CA SER A 298 22.77 0.42 -21.26
C SER A 298 22.56 1.13 -22.58
N ALA A 299 22.12 0.38 -23.60
CA ALA A 299 21.81 0.92 -24.93
C ALA A 299 20.75 2.03 -24.93
N ASP A 300 19.86 2.08 -23.92
CA ASP A 300 18.85 3.13 -23.76
C ASP A 300 19.32 4.37 -22.97
N GLY A 301 20.60 4.39 -22.56
CA GLY A 301 21.22 5.50 -21.82
C GLY A 301 21.04 5.43 -20.30
N THR A 302 20.45 4.35 -19.75
CA THR A 302 20.33 4.17 -18.30
C THR A 302 21.70 3.83 -17.69
N VAL A 303 22.10 4.53 -16.63
CA VAL A 303 23.41 4.33 -15.96
C VAL A 303 23.25 3.72 -14.58
N ILE A 304 23.82 2.53 -14.37
CA ILE A 304 23.87 1.84 -13.08
C ILE A 304 25.26 2.01 -12.45
N THR A 305 25.32 2.42 -11.18
CA THR A 305 26.59 2.55 -10.46
C THR A 305 26.76 1.44 -9.41
N LYS A 306 27.93 0.78 -9.41
CA LYS A 306 28.31 -0.26 -8.44
C LYS A 306 29.63 0.09 -7.77
N ARG A 307 29.74 -0.16 -6.46
CA ARG A 307 30.98 0.03 -5.70
C ARG A 307 31.92 -1.17 -5.89
N LEU A 308 33.16 -0.89 -6.26
CA LEU A 308 34.25 -1.86 -6.37
C LEU A 308 35.34 -1.53 -5.34
N THR A 309 35.79 -2.54 -4.60
CA THR A 309 36.95 -2.45 -3.72
C THR A 309 38.12 -3.16 -4.39
N VAL A 310 39.28 -2.51 -4.50
CA VAL A 310 40.51 -3.12 -5.01
C VAL A 310 41.51 -3.24 -3.85
N ASN A 311 42.10 -4.43 -3.69
CA ASN A 311 43.09 -4.73 -2.66
C ASN A 311 44.51 -4.56 -3.19
#